data_AF-A0A7K0SIH1-F1
#
_entry.id   AF-A0A7K0SIH1-F1
#
_cell.length_a   1.000
_cell.length_b   1.000
_cell.length_c   1.000
_cell.angle_alpha   90.00
_cell.angle_beta   90.00
_cell.angle_gamma   90.00
#
_symmetry.space_group_name_H-M   'P 1'
#
loop_
_entity.id
_entity.type
_entity.pdbx_description
1 polymer ?
#
loop_
_entity_poly.entity_id
_entity_poly.type
_entity_poly.pdbx_seq_one_letter_code
_entity_poly.pdbx_strand_id
1 'polypeptide(L)'
;VAYRVIDTDGIHDEIEDRLTLIGLLGIIDPPRPEARTAIATCNDAGIRVLMITGDHPLTARAIARELGIVGADDHTPSVTGREIEVMDDDQLMLAVKTTSVFARVSPEHKLRIVRALRAQGEVVAMTGDGVNDAPALRQADIGVAMGITGTDVSKEAADIVLRDDNFATIVSSVEEGRVIYDNLRRFVNYSLGGNIGKVLVLLLWPLVMLIITGATKDAIALMPLQLLWLNLMTDGLLGLAMGTEQAEPDVMMRKPVDPGSSIWSDGWGTRTIWVGVAIGVGALLLGAGYHGVGTTRGGDAPYFQSVIFTAIAFMQIFQAIGNRSTRLPLHRLDWKGNPTLLLAAGFVFLAQIAVLYTPFLRDAFHLQPLSALTLLLCIGVGVLLLVAIETVEWRQRVHREAVKV
;
A
#
# COMPACT_ATOMS: atom_id res chain seq x y z
N VAL A 1 -19.88 4.97 -49.48
CA VAL A 1 -19.12 5.32 -50.71
C VAL A 1 -20.11 5.56 -51.83
N ALA A 2 -20.09 6.76 -52.39
CA ALA A 2 -20.92 7.16 -53.52
C ALA A 2 -20.06 7.96 -54.50
N TYR A 3 -20.48 8.05 -55.76
CA TYR A 3 -19.75 8.80 -56.79
C TYR A 3 -20.70 9.56 -57.70
N ARG A 4 -20.18 10.58 -58.37
CA ARG A 4 -20.84 11.30 -59.46
C ARG A 4 -19.78 11.63 -60.50
N VAL A 5 -20.10 11.38 -61.77
CA VAL A 5 -19.25 11.78 -62.90
C VAL A 5 -19.59 13.23 -63.23
N ILE A 6 -18.57 14.07 -63.41
CA ILE A 6 -18.72 15.51 -63.70
C ILE A 6 -18.08 15.76 -65.07
N ASP A 7 -18.80 16.41 -65.97
CA ASP A 7 -18.36 16.68 -67.35
C ASP A 7 -17.66 18.03 -67.54
N THR A 8 -17.57 18.86 -66.50
CA THR A 8 -17.00 20.22 -66.55
C THR A 8 -15.96 20.47 -65.47
N ASP A 9 -14.84 21.10 -65.84
CA ASP A 9 -13.79 21.51 -64.90
C ASP A 9 -14.29 22.64 -63.99
N GLY A 10 -14.54 22.32 -62.70
CA GLY A 10 -14.86 23.31 -61.67
C GLY A 10 -15.31 22.66 -60.37
N ILE A 11 -14.73 23.08 -59.24
CA ILE A 11 -15.18 22.69 -57.90
C ILE A 11 -16.21 23.73 -57.41
N HIS A 12 -17.44 23.32 -57.17
CA HIS A 12 -18.56 24.14 -56.67
C HIS A 12 -19.27 23.40 -55.52
N ASP A 13 -19.96 24.13 -54.65
CA ASP A 13 -20.55 23.56 -53.42
C ASP A 13 -21.62 22.47 -53.68
N GLU A 14 -22.24 22.44 -54.87
CA GLU A 14 -23.30 21.49 -55.24
C GLU A 14 -22.77 20.14 -55.83
N ILE A 15 -21.46 19.91 -55.80
CA ILE A 15 -20.85 18.71 -56.38
C ILE A 15 -21.21 17.44 -55.60
N GLU A 16 -21.46 17.56 -54.30
CA GLU A 16 -21.84 16.45 -53.43
C GLU A 16 -23.35 16.10 -53.50
N ASP A 17 -24.13 16.79 -54.34
CA ASP A 17 -25.54 16.46 -54.57
C ASP A 17 -25.73 15.39 -55.65
N ARG A 18 -26.83 14.63 -55.56
CA ARG A 18 -27.27 13.64 -56.57
C ARG A 18 -26.20 12.58 -56.93
N LEU A 19 -25.48 12.10 -55.92
CA LEU A 19 -24.52 11.01 -56.05
C LEU A 19 -25.20 9.66 -56.31
N THR A 20 -24.49 8.75 -56.98
CA THR A 20 -24.86 7.33 -57.11
C THR A 20 -24.18 6.52 -56.00
N LEU A 21 -24.98 5.90 -55.14
CA LEU A 21 -24.45 5.05 -54.05
C LEU A 21 -23.83 3.78 -54.63
N ILE A 22 -22.56 3.51 -54.30
CA ILE A 22 -21.86 2.26 -54.67
C ILE A 22 -22.06 1.21 -53.57
N GLY A 23 -21.88 1.62 -52.31
CA GLY A 23 -21.94 0.72 -51.17
C GLY A 23 -21.48 1.35 -49.86
N LEU A 24 -21.54 0.59 -48.77
CA LEU A 24 -21.10 0.99 -47.43
C LEU A 24 -19.88 0.16 -47.03
N LEU A 25 -18.92 0.81 -46.36
CA LEU A 25 -17.77 0.17 -45.75
C LEU A 25 -17.80 0.45 -44.25
N GLY A 26 -17.79 -0.60 -43.43
CA GLY A 26 -17.66 -0.49 -41.99
C GLY A 26 -16.21 -0.66 -41.57
N ILE A 27 -15.67 0.29 -40.83
CA ILE A 27 -14.33 0.23 -40.23
C ILE A 27 -14.53 0.33 -38.72
N ILE A 28 -13.76 -0.44 -37.96
CA ILE A 28 -13.71 -0.39 -36.51
C ILE A 28 -12.25 -0.22 -36.08
N ASP A 29 -12.02 0.59 -35.06
CA ASP A 29 -10.77 0.59 -34.31
C ASP A 29 -10.91 -0.46 -33.19
N PRO A 30 -10.34 -1.68 -33.35
CA PRO A 30 -10.60 -2.76 -32.42
C PRO A 30 -9.94 -2.48 -31.07
N PRO A 31 -10.62 -2.76 -29.95
CA PRO A 31 -9.99 -2.65 -28.65
C PRO A 31 -8.84 -3.66 -28.52
N ARG A 32 -7.83 -3.29 -27.72
CA ARG A 32 -6.73 -4.21 -27.38
C ARG A 32 -7.26 -5.41 -26.61
N PRO A 33 -6.84 -6.66 -26.92
CA PRO A 33 -7.34 -7.85 -26.23
C PRO A 33 -7.15 -7.80 -24.71
N GLU A 34 -5.98 -7.33 -24.27
CA GLU A 34 -5.63 -7.17 -22.86
C GLU A 34 -6.51 -6.17 -22.10
N ALA A 35 -7.14 -5.20 -22.78
CA ALA A 35 -7.98 -4.20 -22.14
C ALA A 35 -9.22 -4.82 -21.49
N ARG A 36 -9.83 -5.84 -22.11
CA ARG A 36 -10.99 -6.55 -21.54
C ARG A 36 -10.62 -7.21 -20.21
N THR A 37 -9.51 -7.95 -20.19
CA THR A 37 -9.04 -8.64 -18.97
C THR A 37 -8.67 -7.62 -17.89
N ALA A 38 -7.98 -6.54 -18.26
CA ALA A 38 -7.62 -5.47 -17.34
C ALA A 38 -8.85 -4.79 -16.70
N ILE A 39 -9.89 -4.51 -17.50
CA ILE A 39 -11.15 -3.94 -16.99
C ILE A 39 -11.87 -4.91 -16.05
N ALA A 40 -11.87 -6.21 -16.36
CA ALA A 40 -12.42 -7.23 -15.47
C ALA A 40 -11.69 -7.24 -14.12
N THR A 41 -10.34 -7.21 -14.13
CA THR A 41 -9.54 -7.11 -12.89
C THR A 41 -9.84 -5.83 -12.12
N CYS A 42 -10.02 -4.68 -12.79
CA CYS A 42 -10.46 -3.44 -12.14
C CYS A 42 -11.81 -3.62 -11.44
N ASN A 43 -12.79 -4.21 -12.12
CA ASN A 43 -14.12 -4.43 -11.57
C ASN A 43 -14.08 -5.36 -10.35
N ASP A 44 -13.32 -6.46 -10.41
CA ASP A 44 -13.10 -7.39 -9.29
C ASP A 44 -12.42 -6.70 -8.09
N ALA A 45 -11.51 -5.76 -8.38
CA ALA A 45 -10.82 -4.93 -7.40
C ALA A 45 -11.67 -3.75 -6.88
N GLY A 46 -12.94 -3.63 -7.30
CA GLY A 46 -13.84 -2.54 -6.94
C GLY A 46 -13.46 -1.17 -7.53
N ILE A 47 -12.67 -1.15 -8.60
CA ILE A 47 -12.25 0.05 -9.33
C ILE A 47 -13.20 0.25 -10.50
N ARG A 48 -13.89 1.40 -10.52
CA ARG A 48 -14.83 1.73 -11.60
C ARG A 48 -14.09 2.36 -12.79
N VAL A 49 -14.26 1.78 -13.97
CA VAL A 49 -13.70 2.30 -15.23
C VAL A 49 -14.75 3.16 -15.94
N LEU A 50 -14.36 4.37 -16.36
CA LEU A 50 -15.18 5.27 -17.17
C LEU A 50 -14.57 5.41 -18.57
N MET A 51 -15.39 5.29 -19.61
CA MET A 51 -14.99 5.60 -20.99
C MET A 51 -15.32 7.06 -21.31
N ILE A 52 -14.31 7.81 -21.75
CA ILE A 52 -14.43 9.22 -22.14
C ILE A 52 -13.86 9.36 -23.56
N THR A 53 -14.71 9.55 -24.56
CA THR A 53 -14.31 9.54 -25.99
C THR A 53 -14.95 10.66 -26.81
N GLY A 54 -14.30 11.03 -27.92
CA GLY A 54 -14.84 11.91 -28.95
C GLY A 54 -15.83 11.22 -29.89
N ASP A 55 -15.95 9.88 -29.84
CA ASP A 55 -16.77 9.10 -30.75
C ASP A 55 -18.28 9.33 -30.59
N HIS A 56 -19.03 8.84 -31.58
CA HIS A 56 -20.48 8.82 -31.51
C HIS A 56 -20.98 7.97 -30.32
N PRO A 57 -22.03 8.40 -29.58
CA PRO A 57 -22.49 7.71 -28.37
C PRO A 57 -22.84 6.23 -28.58
N LEU A 58 -23.43 5.89 -29.73
CA LEU A 58 -23.75 4.50 -30.09
C LEU A 58 -22.49 3.63 -30.23
N THR A 59 -21.44 4.15 -30.87
CA THR A 59 -20.17 3.43 -31.06
C THR A 59 -19.45 3.29 -29.72
N ALA A 60 -19.34 4.37 -28.96
CA ALA A 60 -18.73 4.37 -27.63
C ALA A 60 -19.38 3.32 -26.72
N ARG A 61 -20.72 3.26 -26.71
CA ARG A 61 -21.46 2.28 -25.90
C ARG A 61 -21.27 0.84 -26.39
N ALA A 62 -21.19 0.62 -27.70
CA ALA A 62 -20.91 -0.70 -28.25
C ALA A 62 -19.54 -1.21 -27.79
N ILE A 63 -18.49 -0.38 -27.91
CA ILE A 63 -17.14 -0.72 -27.44
C ILE A 63 -17.10 -0.88 -25.92
N ALA A 64 -17.78 -0.03 -25.16
CA ALA A 64 -17.84 -0.13 -23.70
C ALA A 64 -18.48 -1.44 -23.22
N ARG A 65 -19.53 -1.91 -23.90
CA ARG A 65 -20.14 -3.22 -23.63
C ARG A 65 -19.24 -4.37 -24.03
N GLU A 66 -18.58 -4.25 -25.18
CA GLU A 66 -17.61 -5.23 -25.61
C GLU A 66 -16.52 -5.37 -24.55
N LEU A 67 -15.94 -4.27 -24.07
CA LEU A 67 -14.87 -4.27 -23.08
C LEU A 67 -15.29 -4.63 -21.65
N GLY A 68 -16.60 -4.68 -21.34
CA GLY A 68 -17.09 -4.95 -19.99
C GLY A 68 -17.08 -3.73 -19.05
N ILE A 69 -17.00 -2.52 -19.59
CA ILE A 69 -17.18 -1.25 -18.84
C ILE A 69 -18.66 -1.07 -18.46
N VAL A 70 -19.55 -1.53 -19.34
CA VAL A 70 -21.01 -1.52 -19.16
C VAL A 70 -21.47 -2.97 -19.16
N GLY A 71 -22.22 -3.37 -18.12
CA GLY A 71 -22.77 -4.73 -18.02
C GLY A 71 -23.77 -5.03 -19.15
N ALA A 72 -23.96 -6.31 -19.47
CA ALA A 72 -24.91 -6.72 -20.51
C ALA A 72 -26.35 -6.24 -20.23
N ASP A 73 -26.75 -6.26 -18.95
CA ASP A 73 -28.06 -5.82 -18.46
C ASP A 73 -28.11 -4.32 -18.10
N ASP A 74 -27.00 -3.60 -18.26
CA ASP A 74 -26.94 -2.17 -17.97
C ASP A 74 -27.52 -1.36 -19.14
N HIS A 75 -28.69 -0.79 -18.87
CA HIS A 75 -29.44 0.04 -19.80
C HIS A 75 -29.14 1.54 -19.67
N THR A 76 -28.23 1.94 -18.78
CA THR A 76 -27.85 3.34 -18.58
C THR A 76 -27.37 3.95 -19.92
N PRO A 77 -27.94 5.09 -20.33
CA PRO A 77 -27.53 5.76 -21.56
C PRO A 77 -26.15 6.42 -21.39
N SER A 78 -25.42 6.52 -22.48
CA SER A 78 -24.21 7.34 -22.55
C SER A 78 -24.59 8.82 -22.46
N VAL A 79 -23.79 9.61 -21.75
CA VAL A 79 -23.96 11.07 -21.67
C VAL A 79 -23.06 11.74 -22.71
N THR A 80 -23.59 12.71 -23.43
CA THR A 80 -22.87 13.44 -24.48
C THR A 80 -22.27 14.73 -23.95
N GLY A 81 -21.21 15.24 -24.61
CA GLY A 81 -20.65 16.55 -24.28
C GLY A 81 -21.69 17.68 -24.24
N ARG A 82 -22.62 17.70 -25.19
CA ARG A 82 -23.72 18.69 -25.24
C ARG A 82 -24.67 18.59 -24.04
N GLU A 83 -24.92 17.38 -23.53
CA GLU A 83 -25.71 17.21 -22.31
C GLU A 83 -24.94 17.69 -21.08
N ILE A 84 -23.62 17.50 -21.03
CA ILE A 84 -22.77 18.04 -19.95
C ILE A 84 -22.81 19.57 -19.94
N GLU A 85 -22.77 20.24 -21.10
CA GLU A 85 -22.81 21.71 -21.20
C GLU A 85 -24.03 22.33 -20.53
N VAL A 86 -25.20 21.67 -20.63
CA VAL A 86 -26.44 22.17 -20.05
C VAL A 86 -26.68 21.70 -18.61
N MET A 87 -25.88 20.74 -18.12
CA MET A 87 -25.94 20.29 -16.73
C MET A 87 -25.31 21.31 -15.79
N ASP A 88 -26.02 21.62 -14.71
CA ASP A 88 -25.40 22.25 -13.54
C ASP A 88 -24.47 21.26 -12.81
N ASP A 89 -23.73 21.76 -11.82
CA ASP A 89 -22.74 20.95 -11.11
C ASP A 89 -23.38 19.80 -10.30
N ASP A 90 -24.57 20.00 -9.74
CA ASP A 90 -25.29 18.96 -8.98
C ASP A 90 -25.80 17.83 -9.89
N GLN A 91 -26.33 18.19 -11.06
CA GLN A 91 -26.74 17.24 -12.10
C GLN A 91 -25.54 16.47 -12.63
N LEU A 92 -24.41 17.15 -12.86
CA LEU A 92 -23.19 16.49 -13.31
C LEU A 92 -22.66 15.53 -12.25
N MET A 93 -22.69 15.90 -10.96
CA MET A 93 -22.32 15.00 -9.86
C MET A 93 -23.18 13.74 -9.86
N LEU A 94 -24.50 13.86 -10.04
CA LEU A 94 -25.36 12.69 -10.13
C LEU A 94 -25.04 11.83 -11.37
N ALA A 95 -24.82 12.48 -12.52
CA ALA A 95 -24.52 11.80 -13.77
C ALA A 95 -23.21 10.99 -13.70
N VAL A 96 -22.13 11.57 -13.14
CA VAL A 96 -20.85 10.84 -13.02
C VAL A 96 -20.93 9.65 -12.09
N LYS A 97 -21.88 9.61 -11.14
CA LYS A 97 -22.07 8.47 -10.23
C LYS A 97 -22.70 7.26 -10.90
N THR A 98 -23.58 7.45 -11.89
CA THR A 98 -24.31 6.36 -12.54
C THR A 98 -23.79 6.02 -13.93
N THR A 99 -23.25 7.01 -14.65
CA THR A 99 -22.89 6.85 -16.06
C THR A 99 -21.42 6.46 -16.24
N SER A 100 -21.15 5.39 -16.97
CA SER A 100 -19.78 4.93 -17.26
C SER A 100 -19.28 5.29 -18.67
N VAL A 101 -20.11 5.88 -19.53
CA VAL A 101 -19.75 6.24 -20.92
C VAL A 101 -20.10 7.70 -21.20
N PHE A 102 -19.07 8.48 -21.50
CA PHE A 102 -19.15 9.87 -21.93
C PHE A 102 -18.63 10.01 -23.37
N ALA A 103 -19.48 10.50 -24.27
CA ALA A 103 -19.22 10.53 -25.71
C ALA A 103 -19.27 11.95 -26.29
N ARG A 104 -18.58 12.19 -27.40
CA ARG A 104 -18.42 13.53 -28.00
C ARG A 104 -18.00 14.59 -26.97
N VAL A 105 -17.08 14.24 -26.08
CA VAL A 105 -16.59 15.14 -25.02
C VAL A 105 -15.50 16.08 -25.53
N SER A 106 -15.52 17.33 -25.06
CA SER A 106 -14.49 18.32 -25.30
C SER A 106 -13.44 18.27 -24.17
N PRO A 107 -12.28 18.93 -24.33
CA PRO A 107 -11.27 19.05 -23.26
C PRO A 107 -11.86 19.58 -21.94
N GLU A 108 -12.74 20.59 -22.02
CA GLU A 108 -13.40 21.20 -20.87
C GLU A 108 -14.35 20.22 -20.18
N HIS A 109 -15.04 19.37 -20.93
CA HIS A 109 -15.91 18.32 -20.39
C HIS A 109 -15.10 17.28 -19.60
N LYS A 110 -13.94 16.85 -20.10
CA LYS A 110 -13.08 15.92 -19.36
C LYS A 110 -12.68 16.51 -18.01
N LEU A 111 -12.27 17.78 -18.00
CA LEU A 111 -11.91 18.49 -16.77
C LEU A 111 -13.08 18.58 -15.78
N ARG A 112 -14.30 18.90 -16.25
CA ARG A 112 -15.51 18.94 -15.41
C ARG A 112 -15.85 17.58 -14.82
N ILE A 113 -15.78 16.50 -15.60
CA ILE A 113 -16.02 15.13 -15.12
C ILE A 113 -15.04 14.77 -14.00
N VAL A 114 -13.74 15.02 -14.20
CA VAL A 114 -12.70 14.74 -13.19
C VAL A 114 -12.97 15.52 -11.90
N ARG A 115 -13.31 16.81 -12.00
CA ARG A 115 -13.66 17.63 -10.82
C ARG A 115 -14.87 17.09 -10.08
N ALA A 116 -15.93 16.70 -10.80
CA ALA A 116 -17.14 16.16 -10.19
C ALA A 116 -16.89 14.83 -9.46
N LEU A 117 -16.05 13.94 -10.03
CA LEU A 117 -15.65 12.69 -9.36
C LEU A 117 -14.82 12.95 -8.10
N ARG A 118 -13.82 13.83 -8.18
CA ARG A 118 -12.99 14.20 -7.02
C ARG A 118 -13.80 14.87 -5.91
N ALA A 119 -14.77 15.72 -6.26
CA ALA A 119 -15.66 16.36 -5.30
C ALA A 119 -16.52 15.36 -4.51
N GLN A 120 -16.71 14.14 -5.03
CA GLN A 120 -17.39 13.04 -4.32
C GLN A 120 -16.47 12.23 -3.41
N GLY A 121 -15.19 12.60 -3.31
CA GLY A 121 -14.19 11.87 -2.52
C GLY A 121 -13.59 10.65 -3.23
N GLU A 122 -13.88 10.46 -4.52
CA GLU A 122 -13.24 9.42 -5.32
C GLU A 122 -11.79 9.79 -5.65
N VAL A 123 -10.89 8.81 -5.64
CA VAL A 123 -9.52 8.97 -6.14
C VAL A 123 -9.53 8.69 -7.65
N VAL A 124 -9.27 9.72 -8.45
CA VAL A 124 -9.44 9.66 -9.90
C VAL A 124 -8.10 9.52 -10.61
N ALA A 125 -7.94 8.42 -11.36
CA ALA A 125 -6.90 8.30 -12.37
C ALA A 125 -7.46 8.69 -13.74
N MET A 126 -6.80 9.61 -14.44
CA MET A 126 -7.18 10.00 -15.80
C MET A 126 -6.08 9.64 -16.79
N THR A 127 -6.46 9.07 -17.93
CA THR A 127 -5.57 8.76 -19.05
C THR A 127 -5.74 9.75 -20.21
N GLY A 128 -4.65 10.11 -20.87
CA GLY A 128 -4.69 10.98 -22.05
C GLY A 128 -3.38 10.95 -22.86
N ASP A 129 -3.46 11.38 -24.11
CA ASP A 129 -2.33 11.41 -25.04
C ASP A 129 -2.19 12.77 -25.75
N GLY A 130 -3.27 13.55 -25.82
CA GLY A 130 -3.28 14.86 -26.46
C GLY A 130 -2.90 16.02 -25.54
N VAL A 131 -2.49 17.13 -26.14
CA VAL A 131 -2.35 18.45 -25.47
C VAL A 131 -3.67 18.85 -24.80
N ASN A 132 -4.78 18.46 -25.43
CA ASN A 132 -6.14 18.66 -24.95
C ASN A 132 -6.44 17.97 -23.61
N ASP A 133 -5.72 16.91 -23.27
CA ASP A 133 -5.94 16.16 -22.03
C ASP A 133 -5.12 16.71 -20.86
N ALA A 134 -4.09 17.52 -21.14
CA ALA A 134 -3.17 18.04 -20.14
C ALA A 134 -3.85 18.75 -18.94
N PRO A 135 -4.89 19.60 -19.13
CA PRO A 135 -5.57 20.22 -17.99
C PRO A 135 -6.26 19.19 -17.09
N ALA A 136 -6.86 18.17 -17.68
CA ALA A 136 -7.62 17.16 -16.97
C ALA A 136 -6.70 16.11 -16.32
N LEU A 137 -5.57 15.78 -16.96
CA LEU A 137 -4.48 15.00 -16.38
C LEU A 137 -3.95 15.65 -15.09
N ARG A 138 -3.61 16.95 -15.12
CA ARG A 138 -3.16 17.69 -13.92
C ARG A 138 -4.22 17.82 -12.84
N GLN A 139 -5.50 17.78 -13.21
CA GLN A 139 -6.60 17.92 -12.28
C GLN A 139 -6.94 16.59 -11.59
N ALA A 140 -6.62 15.45 -12.20
CA ALA A 140 -6.80 14.14 -11.59
C ALA A 140 -5.93 13.98 -10.34
N ASP A 141 -6.24 12.99 -9.50
CA ASP A 141 -5.34 12.62 -8.40
C ASP A 141 -4.10 11.89 -8.95
N ILE A 142 -4.27 11.20 -10.08
CA ILE A 142 -3.20 10.54 -10.82
C ILE A 142 -3.42 10.78 -12.33
N GLY A 143 -2.58 11.61 -12.93
CA GLY A 143 -2.51 11.77 -14.39
C GLY A 143 -1.66 10.67 -15.03
N VAL A 144 -2.17 10.01 -16.07
CA VAL A 144 -1.49 8.94 -16.80
C VAL A 144 -1.38 9.30 -18.28
N ALA A 145 -0.16 9.51 -18.78
CA ALA A 145 0.09 9.81 -20.18
C ALA A 145 0.56 8.59 -20.98
N MET A 146 0.22 8.56 -22.26
CA MET A 146 0.74 7.58 -23.21
C MET A 146 2.20 7.93 -23.59
N GLY A 147 3.07 6.93 -23.62
CA GLY A 147 4.49 7.07 -23.90
C GLY A 147 4.81 7.17 -25.38
N ILE A 148 4.12 6.40 -26.23
CA ILE A 148 4.37 6.33 -27.67
C ILE A 148 3.50 7.35 -28.41
N THR A 149 2.17 7.30 -28.22
CA THR A 149 1.24 8.24 -28.88
C THR A 149 1.13 9.59 -28.18
N GLY A 150 1.52 9.68 -26.92
CA GLY A 150 1.36 10.90 -26.13
C GLY A 150 2.29 12.04 -26.55
N THR A 151 1.71 13.23 -26.61
CA THR A 151 2.42 14.50 -26.83
C THR A 151 3.30 14.86 -25.63
N ASP A 152 4.38 15.63 -25.84
CA ASP A 152 5.26 16.07 -24.75
C ASP A 152 4.49 16.84 -23.67
N VAL A 153 3.51 17.65 -24.08
CA VAL A 153 2.64 18.38 -23.14
C VAL A 153 1.82 17.43 -22.27
N SER A 154 1.29 16.33 -22.82
CA SER A 154 0.56 15.34 -22.03
C SER A 154 1.47 14.61 -21.03
N LYS A 155 2.71 14.30 -21.44
CA LYS A 155 3.72 13.62 -20.59
C LYS A 155 4.21 14.51 -19.45
N GLU A 156 4.42 15.80 -19.71
CA GLU A 156 4.76 16.78 -18.66
C GLU A 156 3.60 17.10 -17.71
N ALA A 157 2.37 16.84 -18.14
CA ALA A 157 1.17 17.05 -17.33
C ALA A 157 0.80 15.86 -16.45
N ALA A 158 1.34 14.67 -16.72
CA ALA A 158 1.00 13.44 -16.03
C ALA A 158 1.99 13.10 -14.91
N ASP A 159 1.51 12.34 -13.92
CA ASP A 159 2.32 11.79 -12.83
C ASP A 159 3.01 10.47 -13.24
N ILE A 160 2.37 9.73 -14.16
CA ILE A 160 2.85 8.44 -14.68
C ILE A 160 2.83 8.48 -16.21
N VAL A 161 3.89 7.95 -16.85
CA VAL A 161 3.97 7.79 -18.30
C VAL A 161 4.08 6.31 -18.66
N LEU A 162 3.12 5.79 -19.43
CA LEU A 162 3.08 4.40 -19.89
C LEU A 162 3.98 4.21 -21.10
N ARG A 163 5.14 3.60 -20.91
CA ARG A 163 6.13 3.44 -22.01
C ARG A 163 5.65 2.55 -23.17
N ASP A 164 4.60 1.77 -22.95
CA ASP A 164 4.07 0.75 -23.87
C ASP A 164 2.65 1.04 -24.37
N ASP A 165 2.04 2.16 -23.97
CA ASP A 165 0.68 2.55 -24.34
C ASP A 165 -0.37 1.48 -24.00
N ASN A 166 -0.16 0.74 -22.92
CA ASN A 166 -1.02 -0.38 -22.54
C ASN A 166 -1.84 -0.09 -21.28
N PHE A 167 -3.17 -0.20 -21.39
CA PHE A 167 -4.09 -0.07 -20.26
C PHE A 167 -3.83 -1.11 -19.16
N ALA A 168 -3.38 -2.32 -19.52
CA ALA A 168 -3.03 -3.34 -18.54
C ALA A 168 -1.91 -2.90 -17.58
N THR A 169 -1.00 -2.02 -18.04
CA THR A 169 0.10 -1.48 -17.23
C THR A 169 -0.43 -0.58 -16.11
N ILE A 170 -1.54 0.13 -16.32
CA ILE A 170 -2.23 0.89 -15.27
C ILE A 170 -2.71 -0.06 -14.17
N VAL A 171 -3.34 -1.16 -14.54
CA VAL A 171 -3.85 -2.16 -13.57
C VAL A 171 -2.71 -2.75 -12.75
N SER A 172 -1.60 -3.13 -13.39
CA SER A 172 -0.41 -3.62 -12.67
C SER A 172 0.21 -2.56 -11.75
N SER A 173 0.13 -1.28 -12.11
CA SER A 173 0.62 -0.17 -11.29
C SER A 173 -0.28 0.07 -10.07
N VAL A 174 -1.60 -0.14 -10.21
CA VAL A 174 -2.54 -0.11 -9.08
C VAL A 174 -2.27 -1.28 -8.12
N GLU A 175 -2.03 -2.48 -8.65
CA GLU A 175 -1.63 -3.64 -7.85
C GLU A 175 -0.36 -3.33 -7.03
N GLU A 176 0.70 -2.86 -7.68
CA GLU A 176 1.96 -2.50 -7.02
C GLU A 176 1.76 -1.39 -5.98
N GLY A 177 0.95 -0.37 -6.28
CA GLY A 177 0.61 0.69 -5.34
C GLY A 177 -0.08 0.16 -4.07
N ARG A 178 -0.98 -0.83 -4.21
CA ARG A 178 -1.61 -1.50 -3.07
C ARG A 178 -0.60 -2.31 -2.25
N VAL A 179 0.35 -2.99 -2.90
CA VAL A 179 1.44 -3.72 -2.21
C VAL A 179 2.31 -2.77 -1.41
N ILE A 180 2.74 -1.66 -2.01
CA ILE A 180 3.54 -0.63 -1.33
C ILE A 180 2.78 -0.08 -0.12
N TYR A 181 1.49 0.23 -0.27
CA TYR A 181 0.67 0.73 0.83
C TYR A 181 0.55 -0.29 1.98
N ASP A 182 0.28 -1.57 1.68
CA ASP A 182 0.24 -2.63 2.69
C ASP A 182 1.60 -2.77 3.41
N ASN A 183 2.72 -2.66 2.69
CA ASN A 183 4.06 -2.73 3.25
C ASN A 183 4.38 -1.51 4.14
N LEU A 184 3.96 -0.32 3.75
CA LEU A 184 4.07 0.89 4.58
C LEU A 184 3.26 0.75 5.87
N ARG A 185 2.01 0.24 5.82
CA ARG A 185 1.21 -0.02 7.02
C ARG A 185 1.92 -1.01 7.94
N ARG A 186 2.49 -2.11 7.41
CA ARG A 186 3.24 -3.08 8.21
C ARG A 186 4.43 -2.42 8.90
N PHE A 187 5.24 -1.67 8.17
CA PHE A 187 6.41 -0.97 8.70
C PHE A 187 6.03 0.01 9.82
N VAL A 188 5.04 0.87 9.58
CA VAL A 188 4.60 1.88 10.56
C VAL A 188 4.11 1.20 11.85
N ASN A 189 3.27 0.17 11.72
CA ASN A 189 2.75 -0.56 12.89
C ASN A 189 3.84 -1.35 13.62
N TYR A 190 4.81 -1.91 12.89
CA TYR A 190 5.98 -2.57 13.47
C TYR A 190 6.83 -1.61 14.30
N SER A 191 7.24 -0.48 13.71
CA SER A 191 8.07 0.54 14.37
C SER A 191 7.36 1.13 15.60
N LEU A 192 6.10 1.51 15.45
CA LEU A 192 5.31 2.04 16.58
C LEU A 192 5.13 1.03 17.69
N GLY A 193 4.84 -0.24 17.38
CA GLY A 193 4.71 -1.29 18.37
C GLY A 193 6.00 -1.49 19.16
N GLY A 194 7.14 -1.57 18.47
CA GLY A 194 8.46 -1.65 19.10
C GLY A 194 8.74 -0.43 20.00
N ASN A 195 8.41 0.77 19.52
CA ASN A 195 8.62 2.01 20.25
C ASN A 195 7.72 2.15 21.49
N ILE A 196 6.46 1.69 21.43
CA ILE A 196 5.60 1.59 22.62
C ILE A 196 6.28 0.71 23.68
N GLY A 197 6.81 -0.45 23.30
CA GLY A 197 7.53 -1.33 24.23
C GLY A 197 8.76 -0.67 24.86
N LYS A 198 9.58 0.01 24.06
CA LYS A 198 10.77 0.75 24.54
C LYS A 198 10.38 1.88 25.49
N VAL A 199 9.34 2.64 25.17
CA VAL A 199 8.83 3.74 26.02
C VAL A 199 8.28 3.20 27.34
N LEU A 200 7.53 2.10 27.32
CA LEU A 200 7.04 1.46 28.53
C LEU A 200 8.19 1.01 29.43
N VAL A 201 9.24 0.42 28.87
CA VAL A 201 10.44 0.04 29.62
C VAL A 201 11.11 1.27 30.24
N LEU A 202 11.30 2.33 29.46
CA LEU A 202 11.95 3.56 29.90
C LEU A 202 11.16 4.30 30.99
N LEU A 203 9.83 4.26 30.96
CA LEU A 203 8.98 4.94 31.93
C LEU A 203 8.70 4.09 33.17
N LEU A 204 8.36 2.82 32.98
CA LEU A 204 7.89 1.96 34.08
C LEU A 204 9.05 1.40 34.91
N TRP A 205 10.20 1.11 34.31
CA TRP A 205 11.33 0.58 35.09
C TRP A 205 11.83 1.55 36.17
N PRO A 206 12.16 2.83 35.88
CA PRO A 206 12.56 3.77 36.92
C PRO A 206 11.48 3.93 37.99
N LEU A 207 10.21 4.00 37.58
CA LEU A 207 9.08 4.16 38.49
C LEU A 207 8.96 2.98 39.46
N VAL A 208 8.97 1.76 38.94
CA VAL A 208 8.87 0.53 39.74
C VAL A 208 10.08 0.39 40.66
N MET A 209 11.30 0.62 40.14
CA MET A 209 12.51 0.54 40.96
C MET A 209 12.54 1.59 42.05
N LEU A 210 12.15 2.84 41.77
CA LEU A 210 12.07 3.88 42.79
C LEU A 210 11.06 3.53 43.90
N ILE A 211 9.91 2.95 43.55
CA ILE A 211 8.88 2.54 44.53
C ILE A 211 9.38 1.36 45.39
N ILE A 212 10.07 0.39 44.79
CA ILE A 212 10.47 -0.84 45.48
C ILE A 212 11.78 -0.65 46.27
N THR A 213 12.80 -0.04 45.66
CA THR A 213 14.16 0.04 46.22
C THR A 213 14.48 1.41 46.82
N GLY A 214 13.72 2.46 46.48
CA GLY A 214 14.00 3.84 46.92
C GLY A 214 15.29 4.43 46.34
N ALA A 215 15.98 3.71 45.45
CA ALA A 215 17.28 4.08 44.92
C ALA A 215 17.19 4.46 43.44
N THR A 216 17.84 5.58 43.08
CA THR A 216 17.91 6.06 41.69
C THR A 216 19.04 5.44 40.88
N LYS A 217 19.99 4.75 41.54
CA LYS A 217 21.17 4.17 40.88
C LYS A 217 20.82 3.05 39.90
N ASP A 218 19.81 2.25 40.21
CA ASP A 218 19.35 1.12 39.38
C ASP A 218 18.15 1.48 38.49
N ALA A 219 17.75 2.75 38.48
CA ALA A 219 16.53 3.20 37.83
C ALA A 219 16.67 3.33 36.30
N ILE A 220 17.87 3.21 35.73
CA ILE A 220 18.09 3.29 34.29
C ILE A 220 17.91 1.90 33.68
N ALA A 221 16.86 1.69 32.88
CA ALA A 221 16.64 0.42 32.15
C ALA A 221 17.51 0.26 30.92
N LEU A 222 17.62 1.33 30.13
CA LEU A 222 18.34 1.37 28.86
C LEU A 222 19.12 2.66 28.77
N MET A 223 20.36 2.56 28.30
CA MET A 223 21.17 3.74 27.99
C MET A 223 20.81 4.33 26.63
N PRO A 224 21.11 5.62 26.38
CA PRO A 224 20.85 6.26 25.09
C PRO A 224 21.48 5.51 23.91
N LEU A 225 22.72 5.04 24.04
CA LEU A 225 23.40 4.30 22.97
C LEU A 225 22.74 2.95 22.67
N GLN A 226 22.28 2.24 23.71
CA GLN A 226 21.53 0.98 23.56
C GLN A 226 20.20 1.23 22.85
N LEU A 227 19.50 2.31 23.19
CA LEU A 227 18.25 2.69 22.54
C LEU A 227 18.46 3.07 21.07
N LEU A 228 19.53 3.83 20.76
CA LEU A 228 19.91 4.17 19.39
C LEU A 228 20.22 2.91 18.56
N TRP A 229 20.93 1.96 19.15
CA TRP A 229 21.20 0.67 18.49
C TRP A 229 19.94 -0.12 18.21
N LEU A 230 19.04 -0.23 19.20
CA LEU A 230 17.75 -0.89 18.99
C LEU A 230 17.00 -0.22 17.83
N ASN A 231 16.83 1.10 17.85
CA ASN A 231 16.13 1.83 16.78
C ASN A 231 16.78 1.63 15.41
N LEU A 232 18.11 1.68 15.32
CA LEU A 232 18.82 1.49 14.05
C LEU A 232 18.65 0.07 13.50
N MET A 233 18.83 -0.94 14.35
CA MET A 233 18.73 -2.35 13.94
C MET A 233 17.29 -2.75 13.63
N THR A 234 16.32 -2.26 14.40
CA THR A 234 14.92 -2.66 14.25
C THR A 234 14.19 -1.76 13.27
N ASP A 235 14.04 -0.48 13.58
CA ASP A 235 13.22 0.45 12.80
C ASP A 235 13.93 0.81 11.49
N GLY A 236 15.26 0.88 11.51
CA GLY A 236 16.06 1.04 10.31
C GLY A 236 16.08 -0.25 9.48
N LEU A 237 16.88 -1.24 9.90
CA LEU A 237 17.19 -2.37 9.03
C LEU A 237 16.01 -3.32 8.81
N LEU A 238 15.32 -3.78 9.86
CA LEU A 238 14.16 -4.67 9.71
C LEU A 238 12.97 -3.92 9.10
N GLY A 239 12.79 -2.65 9.45
CA GLY A 239 11.74 -1.80 8.89
C GLY A 239 11.87 -1.61 7.38
N LEU A 240 13.06 -1.29 6.88
CA LEU A 240 13.33 -1.20 5.43
C LEU A 240 13.07 -2.54 4.73
N ALA A 241 13.48 -3.66 5.35
CA ALA A 241 13.30 -4.97 4.77
C ALA A 241 11.82 -5.42 4.71
N MET A 242 10.94 -4.85 5.54
CA MET A 242 9.48 -5.03 5.41
C MET A 242 8.89 -4.35 4.16
N GLY A 243 9.59 -3.34 3.61
CA GLY A 243 9.17 -2.66 2.39
C GLY A 243 9.14 -3.56 1.15
N THR A 244 9.86 -4.68 1.18
CA THR A 244 9.98 -5.62 0.05
C THR A 244 9.18 -6.91 0.24
N GLU A 245 8.13 -6.89 1.07
CA GLU A 245 7.23 -8.05 1.19
C GLU A 245 6.35 -8.18 -0.07
N GLN A 246 6.05 -9.43 -0.43
CA GLN A 246 5.23 -9.72 -1.61
C GLN A 246 3.75 -9.38 -1.39
N ALA A 247 3.04 -9.23 -2.51
CA ALA A 247 1.60 -9.04 -2.54
C ALA A 247 0.86 -10.14 -1.76
N GLU A 248 -0.15 -9.74 -0.99
CA GLU A 248 -1.11 -10.71 -0.45
C GLU A 248 -2.00 -11.25 -1.58
N PRO A 249 -2.43 -12.53 -1.54
CA PRO A 249 -3.19 -13.14 -2.64
C PRO A 249 -4.49 -12.44 -3.03
N ASP A 250 -5.06 -11.65 -2.11
CA ASP A 250 -6.31 -10.91 -2.29
C ASP A 250 -6.11 -9.43 -2.63
N VAL A 251 -4.90 -8.99 -2.99
CA VAL A 251 -4.59 -7.56 -3.25
C VAL A 251 -5.50 -6.92 -4.30
N MET A 252 -5.81 -7.64 -5.38
CA MET A 252 -6.75 -7.20 -6.43
C MET A 252 -8.18 -7.72 -6.26
N MET A 253 -8.52 -8.30 -5.11
CA MET A 253 -9.91 -8.70 -4.76
C MET A 253 -10.51 -7.83 -3.65
N ARG A 254 -9.73 -6.89 -3.11
CA ARG A 254 -10.16 -5.94 -2.08
C ARG A 254 -10.68 -4.67 -2.73
N LYS A 255 -11.66 -4.02 -2.09
CA LYS A 255 -12.11 -2.67 -2.48
C LYS A 255 -10.99 -1.64 -2.29
N PRO A 256 -11.01 -0.51 -3.02
CA PRO A 256 -10.09 0.60 -2.77
C PRO A 256 -10.13 1.06 -1.31
N VAL A 257 -8.98 1.46 -0.79
CA VAL A 257 -8.86 2.02 0.56
C VAL A 257 -9.50 3.40 0.58
N ASP A 258 -10.34 3.66 1.58
CA ASP A 258 -10.91 4.99 1.81
C ASP A 258 -9.78 5.99 2.12
N PRO A 259 -9.60 7.07 1.34
CA PRO A 259 -8.58 8.09 1.59
C PRO A 259 -8.71 8.77 2.96
N GLY A 260 -9.92 8.81 3.53
CA GLY A 260 -10.17 9.35 4.87
C GLY A 260 -9.81 8.39 6.01
N SER A 261 -9.52 7.12 5.70
CA SER A 261 -9.20 6.12 6.72
C SER A 261 -7.79 6.29 7.29
N SER A 262 -7.65 6.12 8.60
CA SER A 262 -6.35 6.14 9.27
C SER A 262 -5.51 4.90 8.92
N ILE A 263 -4.19 5.04 8.91
CA ILE A 263 -3.22 3.93 8.80
C ILE A 263 -3.48 2.83 9.87
N TRP A 264 -4.06 3.19 11.02
CA TRP A 264 -4.39 2.29 12.13
C TRP A 264 -5.80 1.67 12.06
N SER A 265 -6.55 1.91 10.98
CA SER A 265 -7.84 1.25 10.72
C SER A 265 -7.69 -0.28 10.61
N ASP A 266 -8.81 -1.00 10.47
CA ASP A 266 -8.83 -2.46 10.26
C ASP A 266 -8.19 -3.31 11.40
N GLY A 267 -8.13 -2.76 12.61
CA GLY A 267 -7.56 -3.43 13.78
C GLY A 267 -6.03 -3.29 13.93
N TRP A 268 -5.36 -2.60 13.00
CA TRP A 268 -3.93 -2.33 13.08
C TRP A 268 -3.54 -1.54 14.34
N GLY A 269 -4.34 -0.55 14.75
CA GLY A 269 -4.08 0.22 15.97
C GLY A 269 -4.11 -0.64 17.23
N THR A 270 -5.16 -1.46 17.41
CA THR A 270 -5.26 -2.39 18.53
C THR A 270 -4.09 -3.37 18.55
N ARG A 271 -3.72 -3.88 17.36
CA ARG A 271 -2.57 -4.78 17.19
C ARG A 271 -1.27 -4.14 17.68
N THR A 272 -0.98 -2.94 17.20
CA THR A 272 0.23 -2.18 17.54
C THR A 272 0.34 -1.93 19.04
N ILE A 273 -0.77 -1.56 19.70
CA ILE A 273 -0.78 -1.31 21.14
C ILE A 273 -0.47 -2.58 21.93
N TRP A 274 -1.20 -3.69 21.68
CA TRP A 274 -1.01 -4.89 22.50
C TRP A 274 0.36 -5.52 22.28
N VAL A 275 0.88 -5.53 21.04
CA VAL A 275 2.23 -6.03 20.73
C VAL A 275 3.28 -5.19 21.45
N GLY A 276 3.15 -3.86 21.41
CA GLY A 276 4.07 -2.97 22.11
C GLY A 276 4.03 -3.15 23.63
N VAL A 277 2.84 -3.31 24.20
CA VAL A 277 2.68 -3.65 25.63
C VAL A 277 3.33 -5.00 25.95
N ALA A 278 3.14 -6.02 25.11
CA ALA A 278 3.75 -7.33 25.31
C ALA A 278 5.29 -7.27 25.26
N ILE A 279 5.87 -6.47 24.36
CA ILE A 279 7.31 -6.23 24.30
C ILE A 279 7.79 -5.55 25.59
N GLY A 280 7.12 -4.46 26.00
CA GLY A 280 7.51 -3.72 27.19
C GLY A 280 7.43 -4.57 28.46
N VAL A 281 6.28 -5.21 28.69
CA VAL A 281 6.04 -6.07 29.86
C VAL A 281 6.95 -7.29 29.85
N GLY A 282 7.13 -7.95 28.70
CA GLY A 282 8.02 -9.10 28.58
C GLY A 282 9.47 -8.77 28.94
N ALA A 283 9.98 -7.63 28.44
CA ALA A 283 11.32 -7.15 28.79
C ALA A 283 11.44 -6.79 30.27
N LEU A 284 10.45 -6.08 30.83
CA LEU A 284 10.42 -5.68 32.24
C LEU A 284 10.39 -6.89 33.18
N LEU A 285 9.53 -7.88 32.92
CA LEU A 285 9.41 -9.09 33.74
C LEU A 285 10.71 -9.90 33.73
N LEU A 286 11.30 -10.07 32.55
CA LEU A 286 12.57 -10.77 32.44
C LEU A 286 13.69 -9.99 33.14
N GLY A 287 13.78 -8.68 32.92
CA GLY A 287 14.75 -7.80 33.59
C GLY A 287 14.62 -7.83 35.12
N ALA A 288 13.39 -7.77 35.64
CA ALA A 288 13.11 -7.81 37.08
C ALA A 288 13.57 -9.14 37.71
N GLY A 289 13.40 -10.26 37.02
CA GLY A 289 13.91 -11.56 37.46
C GLY A 289 15.44 -11.62 37.63
N TYR A 290 16.16 -10.72 36.96
CA TYR A 290 17.63 -10.62 37.01
C TYR A 290 18.14 -9.38 37.75
N HIS A 291 17.28 -8.55 38.34
CA HIS A 291 17.69 -7.34 39.05
C HIS A 291 18.61 -7.63 40.25
N GLY A 292 18.35 -8.71 40.99
CA GLY A 292 19.16 -9.14 42.14
C GLY A 292 20.39 -9.97 41.78
N VAL A 293 20.57 -10.32 40.50
CA VAL A 293 21.77 -11.02 40.03
C VAL A 293 22.86 -9.96 39.89
N GLY A 294 23.73 -9.89 40.90
CA GLY A 294 24.76 -8.86 41.02
C GLY A 294 25.67 -8.73 39.80
N THR A 295 26.48 -7.67 39.76
CA THR A 295 27.48 -7.43 38.71
C THR A 295 28.51 -8.57 38.69
N THR A 296 28.29 -9.60 37.88
CA THR A 296 29.26 -10.68 37.76
C THR A 296 30.49 -10.14 37.04
N ARG A 297 31.56 -9.93 37.82
CA ARG A 297 32.93 -9.61 37.39
C ARG A 297 33.12 -8.19 36.82
N GLY A 298 33.23 -7.21 37.71
CA GLY A 298 34.03 -5.99 37.47
C GLY A 298 33.55 -5.01 36.40
N GLY A 299 32.31 -5.11 35.92
CA GLY A 299 31.70 -4.12 35.04
C GLY A 299 30.77 -3.18 35.81
N ASP A 300 30.84 -1.88 35.50
CA ASP A 300 30.02 -0.82 36.11
C ASP A 300 28.52 -0.90 35.76
N ALA A 301 28.13 -1.70 34.77
CA ALA A 301 26.75 -1.83 34.31
C ALA A 301 25.98 -2.99 34.97
N PRO A 302 24.74 -2.78 35.44
CA PRO A 302 23.89 -3.84 35.95
C PRO A 302 23.54 -4.93 34.92
N TYR A 303 23.56 -6.20 35.33
CA TYR A 303 23.28 -7.35 34.47
C TYR A 303 21.88 -7.29 33.82
N PHE A 304 20.88 -6.82 34.56
CA PHE A 304 19.50 -6.71 34.08
C PHE A 304 19.37 -5.80 32.84
N GLN A 305 20.21 -4.76 32.70
CA GLN A 305 20.14 -3.85 31.55
C GLN A 305 20.46 -4.59 30.25
N SER A 306 21.46 -5.48 30.31
CA SER A 306 21.84 -6.32 29.17
C SER A 306 20.76 -7.34 28.82
N VAL A 307 20.03 -7.84 29.84
CA VAL A 307 18.88 -8.73 29.66
C VAL A 307 17.73 -7.98 28.97
N ILE A 308 17.33 -6.81 29.47
CA ILE A 308 16.27 -5.98 28.88
C ILE A 308 16.60 -5.60 27.44
N PHE A 309 17.80 -5.08 27.20
CA PHE A 309 18.31 -4.72 25.88
C PHE A 309 18.21 -5.88 24.89
N THR A 310 18.69 -7.06 25.30
CA THR A 310 18.71 -8.25 24.43
C THR A 310 17.32 -8.84 24.22
N ALA A 311 16.46 -8.83 25.23
CA ALA A 311 15.09 -9.30 25.13
C ALA A 311 14.29 -8.45 24.14
N ILE A 312 14.41 -7.11 24.21
CA ILE A 312 13.75 -6.19 23.28
C ILE A 312 14.25 -6.41 21.84
N ALA A 313 15.55 -6.61 21.64
CA ALA A 313 16.11 -6.89 20.33
C ALA A 313 15.50 -8.17 19.73
N PHE A 314 15.51 -9.29 20.46
CA PHE A 314 14.97 -10.54 19.94
C PHE A 314 13.45 -10.49 19.76
N MET A 315 12.69 -9.93 20.71
CA MET A 315 11.25 -9.75 20.54
C MET A 315 10.91 -8.97 19.27
N GLN A 316 11.67 -7.93 18.92
CA GLN A 316 11.44 -7.18 17.68
C GLN A 316 11.81 -7.97 16.41
N ILE A 317 12.86 -8.80 16.43
CA ILE A 317 13.13 -9.73 15.31
C ILE A 317 11.94 -10.67 15.09
N PHE A 318 11.42 -11.26 16.17
CA PHE A 318 10.29 -12.17 16.08
C PHE A 318 8.96 -11.45 15.76
N GLN A 319 8.76 -10.23 16.27
CA GLN A 319 7.66 -9.36 15.84
C GLN A 319 7.72 -9.09 14.34
N ALA A 320 8.91 -8.85 13.79
CA ALA A 320 9.08 -8.59 12.36
C ALA A 320 8.64 -9.79 11.53
N ILE A 321 9.01 -11.01 11.94
CA ILE A 321 8.55 -12.25 11.31
C ILE A 321 7.03 -12.41 11.44
N GLY A 322 6.46 -12.14 12.61
CA GLY A 322 5.01 -12.22 12.85
C GLY A 322 4.19 -11.16 12.10
N ASN A 323 4.83 -10.13 11.53
CA ASN A 323 4.18 -9.07 10.77
C ASN A 323 4.21 -9.29 9.24
N ARG A 324 4.79 -10.40 8.78
CA ARG A 324 4.92 -10.74 7.36
C ARG A 324 3.61 -11.07 6.65
N SER A 325 2.56 -11.48 7.34
CA SER A 325 1.22 -11.58 6.77
C SER A 325 0.12 -11.41 7.82
N THR A 326 -1.00 -10.85 7.41
CA THR A 326 -2.25 -10.83 8.22
C THR A 326 -3.30 -11.80 7.66
N ARG A 327 -3.06 -12.34 6.47
CA ARG A 327 -4.00 -13.23 5.75
C ARG A 327 -3.55 -14.68 5.80
N LEU A 328 -2.26 -14.93 5.60
CA LEU A 328 -1.70 -16.27 5.55
C LEU A 328 -1.02 -16.61 6.88
N PRO A 329 -1.15 -17.85 7.36
CA PRO A 329 -0.41 -18.28 8.53
C PRO A 329 1.05 -18.47 8.16
N LEU A 330 1.95 -18.28 9.13
CA LEU A 330 3.39 -18.40 8.92
C LEU A 330 3.81 -19.75 8.32
N HIS A 331 3.06 -20.82 8.57
CA HIS A 331 3.34 -22.15 7.99
C HIS A 331 2.96 -22.28 6.51
N ARG A 332 2.08 -21.42 5.98
CA ARG A 332 1.73 -21.34 4.55
C ARG A 332 2.45 -20.20 3.83
N LEU A 333 3.19 -19.39 4.57
CA LEU A 333 3.93 -18.27 4.01
C LEU A 333 5.14 -18.80 3.24
N ASP A 334 5.41 -18.23 2.07
CA ASP A 334 6.67 -18.47 1.39
C ASP A 334 7.80 -17.76 2.12
N TRP A 335 8.68 -18.54 2.75
CA TRP A 335 9.85 -18.02 3.43
C TRP A 335 10.81 -17.35 2.45
N LYS A 336 10.82 -17.76 1.18
CA LYS A 336 11.62 -17.14 0.12
C LYS A 336 10.97 -15.88 -0.47
N GLY A 337 9.74 -15.56 -0.09
CA GLY A 337 9.01 -14.41 -0.62
C GLY A 337 9.69 -13.07 -0.33
N ASN A 338 10.34 -12.94 0.83
CA ASN A 338 11.09 -11.75 1.21
C ASN A 338 12.47 -12.13 1.78
N PRO A 339 13.46 -12.41 0.92
CA PRO A 339 14.80 -12.79 1.36
C PRO A 339 15.50 -11.64 2.10
N THR A 340 15.20 -10.38 1.74
CA THR A 340 15.76 -9.19 2.37
C THR A 340 15.43 -9.16 3.87
N LEU A 341 14.19 -9.46 4.26
CA LEU A 341 13.79 -9.50 5.66
C LEU A 341 14.48 -10.63 6.43
N LEU A 342 14.66 -11.80 5.83
CA LEU A 342 15.38 -12.90 6.48
C LEU A 342 16.86 -12.60 6.65
N LEU A 343 17.50 -12.00 5.65
CA LEU A 343 18.89 -11.56 5.73
C LEU A 343 19.06 -10.45 6.77
N ALA A 344 18.15 -9.48 6.80
CA ALA A 344 18.14 -8.42 7.81
C ALA A 344 17.94 -8.99 9.22
N ALA A 345 16.99 -9.90 9.42
CA ALA A 345 16.77 -10.60 10.70
C ALA A 345 17.99 -11.39 11.16
N GLY A 346 18.62 -12.14 10.25
CA GLY A 346 19.87 -12.86 10.52
C GLY A 346 21.01 -11.92 10.87
N PHE A 347 21.16 -10.81 10.14
CA PHE A 347 22.16 -9.79 10.44
C PHE A 347 21.93 -9.13 11.80
N VAL A 348 20.70 -8.70 12.11
CA VAL A 348 20.37 -8.11 13.42
C VAL A 348 20.64 -9.10 14.55
N PHE A 349 20.28 -10.38 14.35
CA PHE A 349 20.59 -11.44 15.32
C PHE A 349 22.10 -11.55 15.57
N LEU A 350 22.90 -11.66 14.50
CA LEU A 350 24.36 -11.77 14.60
C LEU A 350 25.00 -10.51 15.19
N ALA A 351 24.53 -9.33 14.78
CA ALA A 351 25.00 -8.04 15.29
C ALA A 351 24.68 -7.90 16.79
N GLN A 352 23.51 -8.35 17.23
CA GLN A 352 23.14 -8.38 18.65
C GLN A 352 24.08 -9.28 19.47
N ILE A 353 24.41 -10.46 18.94
CA ILE A 353 25.40 -11.36 19.57
C ILE A 353 26.79 -10.71 19.57
N ALA A 354 27.20 -10.09 18.46
CA ALA A 354 28.50 -9.44 18.36
C ALA A 354 28.67 -8.30 19.37
N VAL A 355 27.64 -7.47 19.57
CA VAL A 355 27.65 -6.38 20.56
C VAL A 355 27.74 -6.90 22.00
N LEU A 356 27.16 -8.06 22.31
CA LEU A 356 27.20 -8.64 23.65
C LEU A 356 28.55 -9.28 24.01
N TYR A 357 29.22 -9.93 23.05
CA TYR A 357 30.39 -10.77 23.33
C TYR A 357 31.72 -10.17 22.84
N THR A 358 31.71 -9.13 22.01
CA THR A 358 32.94 -8.45 21.58
C THR A 358 33.35 -7.43 22.64
N PRO A 359 34.54 -7.53 23.28
CA PRO A 359 34.91 -6.69 24.42
C PRO A 359 34.78 -5.18 24.16
N PHE A 360 35.33 -4.69 23.03
CA PHE A 360 35.27 -3.27 22.68
C PHE A 360 33.84 -2.74 22.51
N LEU A 361 32.96 -3.51 21.84
CA LEU A 361 31.56 -3.12 21.65
C LEU A 361 30.80 -3.20 22.96
N ARG A 362 30.96 -4.30 23.70
CA ARG A 362 30.29 -4.51 24.98
C ARG A 362 30.61 -3.37 25.96
N ASP A 363 31.85 -2.96 26.05
CA ASP A 363 32.28 -1.91 26.97
C ASP A 363 31.74 -0.54 26.51
N ALA A 364 31.74 -0.24 25.20
CA ALA A 364 31.14 0.97 24.64
C ALA A 364 29.62 1.07 24.90
N PHE A 365 28.91 -0.06 24.85
CA PHE A 365 27.48 -0.17 25.11
C PHE A 365 27.14 -0.42 26.59
N HIS A 366 28.14 -0.39 27.49
CA HIS A 366 28.10 -0.83 28.89
C HIS A 366 27.20 -2.06 29.11
N LEU A 367 27.55 -3.17 28.47
CA LEU A 367 26.84 -4.44 28.56
C LEU A 367 27.63 -5.46 29.40
N GLN A 368 26.93 -6.47 29.89
CA GLN A 368 27.52 -7.66 30.48
C GLN A 368 27.24 -8.88 29.59
N PRO A 369 28.20 -9.82 29.45
CA PRO A 369 27.97 -11.02 28.67
C PRO A 369 26.89 -11.87 29.32
N LEU A 370 25.90 -12.30 28.55
CA LEU A 370 24.82 -13.13 29.06
C LEU A 370 25.25 -14.59 29.20
N SER A 371 24.66 -15.30 30.16
CA SER A 371 24.82 -16.75 30.23
C SER A 371 24.04 -17.39 29.08
N ALA A 372 24.41 -18.62 28.69
CA ALA A 372 23.67 -19.35 27.66
C ALA A 372 22.19 -19.52 28.02
N LEU A 373 21.87 -19.78 29.29
CA LEU A 373 20.49 -19.89 29.76
C LEU A 373 19.74 -18.56 29.63
N THR A 374 20.35 -17.46 30.07
CA THR A 374 19.72 -16.13 29.99
C THR A 374 19.50 -15.73 28.52
N LEU A 375 20.46 -16.00 27.64
CA LEU A 375 20.32 -15.75 26.21
C LEU A 375 19.16 -16.56 25.60
N LEU A 376 19.06 -17.85 25.95
CA LEU A 376 17.95 -18.71 25.52
C LEU A 376 16.59 -18.20 26.03
N LEU A 377 16.53 -17.66 27.26
CA LEU A 377 15.32 -17.05 27.78
C LEU A 377 14.94 -15.77 27.01
N CYS A 378 15.90 -14.91 26.67
CA CYS A 378 15.65 -13.74 25.83
C CYS A 378 15.09 -14.13 24.44
N ILE A 379 15.67 -15.16 23.82
CA ILE A 379 15.15 -15.71 22.55
C ILE A 379 13.75 -16.31 22.77
N GLY A 380 13.57 -17.06 23.86
CA GLY A 380 12.30 -17.72 24.21
C GLY A 380 11.14 -16.74 24.40
N VAL A 381 11.37 -15.59 25.04
CA VAL A 381 10.36 -14.53 25.15
C VAL A 381 10.01 -13.95 23.78
N GLY A 382 10.98 -13.83 22.87
CA GLY A 382 10.72 -13.45 21.48
C GLY A 382 9.87 -14.46 20.71
N VAL A 383 10.18 -15.76 20.84
CA VAL A 383 9.36 -16.84 20.26
C VAL A 383 7.95 -16.84 20.86
N LEU A 384 7.82 -16.61 22.17
CA LEU A 384 6.53 -16.52 22.84
C LEU A 384 5.68 -15.38 22.27
N LEU A 385 6.30 -14.21 22.01
CA LEU A 385 5.63 -13.10 21.36
C LEU A 385 5.15 -13.47 19.94
N LEU A 386 5.99 -14.15 19.15
CA LEU A 386 5.59 -14.63 17.82
C LEU A 386 4.38 -15.56 17.88
N VAL A 387 4.39 -16.52 18.80
CA VAL A 387 3.26 -17.46 19.01
C VAL A 387 2.00 -16.70 19.43
N ALA A 388 2.13 -15.70 20.30
CA ALA A 388 1.02 -14.86 20.71
C ALA A 388 0.42 -14.08 19.52
N ILE A 389 1.27 -13.48 18.67
CA ILE A 389 0.85 -12.79 17.44
C ILE A 389 0.07 -13.76 16.53
N GLU A 390 0.66 -14.92 16.23
CA GLU A 390 0.04 -15.89 15.33
C GLU A 390 -1.31 -16.41 15.88
N THR A 391 -1.41 -16.60 17.19
CA THR A 391 -2.65 -17.04 17.85
C THR A 391 -3.77 -16.01 17.71
N VAL A 392 -3.46 -14.73 17.89
CA VAL A 392 -4.46 -13.65 17.73
C VAL A 392 -4.88 -13.53 16.26
N GLU A 393 -3.93 -13.55 15.33
CA GLU A 393 -4.20 -13.50 13.90
C GLU A 393 -5.01 -14.71 13.42
N TRP A 394 -4.74 -15.91 13.95
CA TRP A 394 -5.53 -17.10 13.64
C TRP A 394 -7.00 -16.94 14.05
N ARG A 395 -7.27 -16.41 15.25
CA ARG A 395 -8.65 -16.13 15.71
C ARG A 395 -9.36 -15.12 14.81
N GLN A 396 -8.66 -14.06 14.40
CA GLN A 396 -9.23 -13.06 13.50
C GLN A 396 -9.55 -13.64 12.12
N ARG A 397 -8.71 -14.53 11.60
CA ARG A 397 -8.94 -15.20 10.31
C ARG A 397 -10.15 -16.12 10.34
N VAL A 398 -10.27 -16.95 11.38
CA VAL A 398 -11.45 -17.81 11.59
C VAL A 398 -12.73 -16.98 11.70
N HIS A 399 -12.67 -15.83 12.40
CA HIS A 399 -13.82 -14.93 12.51
C HIS A 399 -14.20 -14.31 11.15
N ARG A 400 -13.23 -13.90 10.33
CA ARG A 400 -13.47 -13.36 8.98
C ARG A 400 -14.06 -14.41 8.04
N GLU A 401 -13.63 -15.66 8.13
CA GLU A 401 -14.21 -16.77 7.36
C GLU A 401 -15.65 -17.06 7.79
N ALA A 402 -15.94 -17.04 9.09
CA ALA A 402 -17.27 -17.27 9.63
C ALA A 402 -18.28 -16.16 9.29
N VAL A 403 -17.83 -14.92 9.03
CA VAL A 403 -18.68 -13.79 8.63
C VAL A 403 -18.91 -13.73 7.11
N LYS A 404 -18.11 -14.45 6.33
CA LYS A 404 -18.26 -14.57 4.86
C LYS A 404 -19.23 -15.68 4.44
N VAL A 405 -19.59 -16.59 5.35
CA VAL A 405 -20.61 -17.65 5.19
C VAL A 405 -21.91 -17.16 5.80
#